data_AF-A0ABD2UNZ1-F1
#
_entry.id   AF-A0ABD2UNZ1-F1
#
_cell.length_a   1.000
_cell.length_b   1.000
_cell.length_c   1.000
_cell.angle_alpha   90.00
_cell.angle_beta   90.00
_cell.angle_gamma   90.00
#
_symmetry.space_group_name_H-M   'P 1'
#
loop_
_entity.id
_entity.type
_entity.pdbx_description
1 polymer ?
#
loop_
_entity_poly.entity_id
_entity_poly.type
_entity_poly.pdbx_seq_one_letter_code
_entity_poly.pdbx_strand_id
1 'polypeptide(L)'
;MVKMKGWLGQMGFNKNGGNINWFPGHMDAANRAIRRRLKLSDFVIEVRDARIPLSSANEDLQSMLCEKRRVIALNKKDLANPNIMHRWIRYFNSCKQECFPINAHSRSSVQKLLDIVEFKLKEVITREPTLLVMVVGVPNVGKSALINSIHQIASSRFPGEDEEGYSGAFAWCYSRYCWI
;
A
#
# COMPACT_ATOMS: atom_id res chain seq x y z
N MET A 1 25.72 -9.44 -48.37
CA MET A 1 26.68 -10.03 -47.42
C MET A 1 26.88 -9.04 -46.27
N VAL A 2 26.52 -9.45 -45.06
CA VAL A 2 26.38 -8.66 -43.83
C VAL A 2 27.76 -8.26 -43.28
N LYS A 3 27.96 -7.01 -42.88
CA LYS A 3 29.10 -6.60 -42.04
C LYS A 3 28.60 -6.30 -40.63
N MET A 4 28.77 -7.28 -39.74
CA MET A 4 28.65 -7.13 -38.29
C MET A 4 29.67 -6.11 -37.80
N LYS A 5 29.20 -5.06 -37.11
CA LYS A 5 30.08 -4.09 -36.43
C LYS A 5 30.32 -4.57 -35.01
N GLY A 6 31.60 -4.73 -34.68
CA GLY A 6 32.10 -5.37 -33.48
C GLY A 6 31.59 -4.78 -32.18
N TRP A 7 31.30 -5.68 -31.26
CA TRP A 7 31.29 -5.48 -29.82
C TRP A 7 32.65 -4.93 -29.36
N LEU A 8 32.68 -3.70 -28.86
CA LEU A 8 33.67 -3.25 -27.89
C LEU A 8 32.92 -2.68 -26.69
N GLY A 9 32.52 -3.58 -25.78
CA GLY A 9 32.12 -3.20 -24.43
C GLY A 9 33.38 -2.96 -23.61
N GLN A 10 33.56 -1.73 -23.13
CA GLN A 10 34.55 -1.41 -22.10
C GLN A 10 34.21 -2.21 -20.83
N MET A 11 35.12 -3.07 -20.40
CA MET A 11 35.09 -3.70 -19.09
C MET A 11 35.47 -2.66 -18.04
N GLY A 12 34.47 -1.92 -17.55
CA GLY A 12 34.54 -1.24 -16.27
C GLY A 12 33.99 -2.16 -15.18
N PHE A 13 34.84 -2.65 -14.28
CA PHE A 13 34.38 -3.25 -13.02
C PHE A 13 33.69 -2.15 -12.20
N ASN A 14 32.36 -2.11 -12.26
CA ASN A 14 31.55 -1.14 -11.53
C ASN A 14 31.58 -1.49 -10.04
N LYS A 15 32.17 -0.63 -9.20
CA LYS A 15 32.23 -0.76 -7.74
C LYS A 15 30.86 -0.64 -7.05
N ASN A 16 29.80 -0.40 -7.81
CA ASN A 16 28.42 -0.44 -7.35
C ASN A 16 27.76 -1.65 -8.00
N GLY A 17 27.55 -2.72 -7.21
CA GLY A 17 26.83 -3.91 -7.66
C GLY A 17 25.57 -3.50 -8.38
N GLY A 18 25.41 -3.92 -9.64
CA GLY A 18 24.30 -3.52 -10.49
C GLY A 18 22.95 -3.77 -9.80
N ASN A 19 21.92 -3.02 -10.21
CA ASN A 19 20.54 -3.26 -9.76
C ASN A 19 20.22 -4.74 -9.95
N ILE A 20 20.23 -5.51 -8.86
CA ILE A 20 19.86 -6.93 -8.88
C ILE A 20 18.36 -6.94 -9.09
N ASN A 21 17.96 -7.04 -10.36
CA ASN A 21 16.57 -7.13 -10.73
C ASN A 21 16.12 -8.57 -10.47
N TRP A 22 15.72 -8.84 -9.21
CA TRP A 22 15.25 -10.16 -8.77
C TRP A 22 14.01 -10.66 -9.53
N PHE A 23 13.37 -9.82 -10.37
CA PHE A 23 12.15 -10.17 -11.11
C PHE A 23 12.11 -9.53 -12.52
N PRO A 24 12.40 -10.27 -13.60
CA PRO A 24 12.44 -9.70 -14.95
C PRO A 24 11.02 -9.40 -15.48
N GLY A 25 10.81 -8.18 -16.00
CA GLY A 25 9.66 -7.75 -16.81
C GLY A 25 8.31 -7.58 -16.10
N HIS A 26 7.91 -8.51 -15.25
CA HIS A 26 6.58 -8.55 -14.62
C HIS A 26 6.43 -7.55 -13.47
N MET A 27 7.45 -7.41 -12.62
CA MET A 27 7.42 -6.40 -11.55
C MET A 27 7.41 -4.99 -12.09
N ASP A 28 8.05 -4.78 -13.23
CA ASP A 28 8.09 -3.49 -13.89
C ASP A 28 6.71 -3.10 -14.43
N ALA A 29 5.98 -4.07 -14.99
CA ALA A 29 4.58 -3.89 -15.37
C ALA A 29 3.68 -3.66 -14.14
N ALA A 30 3.90 -4.39 -13.04
CA ALA A 30 3.16 -4.22 -11.79
C ALA A 30 3.40 -2.84 -11.17
N ASN A 31 4.65 -2.40 -11.08
CA ASN A 31 5.01 -1.05 -10.62
C ASN A 31 4.38 0.02 -11.51
N ARG A 32 4.44 -0.12 -12.84
CA ARG A 32 3.74 0.79 -13.76
C ARG A 32 2.22 0.81 -13.54
N ALA A 33 1.60 -0.34 -13.28
CA ALA A 33 0.18 -0.42 -12.98
C ALA A 33 -0.17 0.24 -11.64
N ILE A 34 0.63 0.02 -10.60
CA ILE A 34 0.49 0.65 -9.29
C ILE A 34 0.61 2.16 -9.44
N ARG A 35 1.66 2.66 -10.11
CA ARG A 35 1.87 4.11 -10.32
C ARG A 35 0.69 4.77 -11.05
N ARG A 36 0.10 4.10 -12.05
CA ARG A 36 -1.09 4.60 -12.76
C ARG A 36 -2.30 4.71 -11.84
N ARG A 37 -2.58 3.66 -11.06
CA ARG A 37 -3.71 3.64 -10.11
C ARG A 37 -3.54 4.64 -8.97
N LEU A 38 -2.31 4.81 -8.51
CA LEU A 38 -1.99 5.74 -7.43
C LEU A 38 -2.23 7.20 -7.83
N LYS A 39 -2.14 7.54 -9.13
CA LYS A 39 -2.55 8.86 -9.63
C LYS A 39 -4.05 9.09 -9.47
N LEU A 40 -4.86 8.06 -9.72
CA LEU A 40 -6.32 8.10 -9.62
C LEU A 40 -6.84 8.00 -8.19
N SER A 41 -6.02 7.51 -7.24
CA SER A 41 -6.44 7.36 -5.85
C SER A 41 -6.44 8.69 -5.10
N ASP A 42 -7.50 8.93 -4.34
CA ASP A 42 -7.67 10.08 -3.45
C ASP A 42 -6.97 9.87 -2.12
N PHE A 43 -6.93 8.62 -1.66
CA PHE A 43 -6.33 8.23 -0.39
C PHE A 43 -5.58 6.91 -0.48
N VAL A 44 -4.46 6.79 0.24
CA VAL A 44 -3.63 5.58 0.23
C VAL A 44 -3.45 5.01 1.64
N ILE A 45 -3.71 3.71 1.77
CA ILE A 45 -3.36 2.92 2.96
C ILE A 45 -2.09 2.14 2.64
N GLU A 46 -0.97 2.58 3.23
CA GLU A 46 0.32 1.92 3.09
C GLU A 46 0.46 0.86 4.19
N VAL A 47 0.36 -0.41 3.81
CA VAL A 47 0.48 -1.54 4.73
C VAL A 47 1.95 -1.94 4.87
N ARG A 48 2.43 -1.92 6.11
CA ARG A 48 3.79 -2.33 6.50
C ARG A 48 3.74 -3.40 7.58
N ASP A 49 4.81 -4.18 7.72
CA ASP A 49 4.92 -5.16 8.81
C ASP A 49 5.37 -4.44 10.09
N ALA A 50 4.60 -4.57 11.16
CA ALA A 50 4.80 -3.94 12.47
C ALA A 50 6.16 -4.27 13.10
N ARG A 51 6.77 -5.40 12.76
CA ARG A 51 8.08 -5.83 13.29
C ARG A 51 9.24 -5.08 12.63
N ILE A 52 9.10 -4.76 11.35
CA ILE A 52 10.13 -4.15 10.50
C ILE A 52 9.54 -3.00 9.66
N PRO A 53 9.01 -1.93 10.28
CA PRO A 53 8.22 -0.93 9.58
C PRO A 53 9.01 0.00 8.66
N LEU A 54 10.33 0.09 8.83
CA LEU A 54 11.20 0.80 7.88
C LEU A 54 11.56 -0.10 6.69
N SER A 55 11.99 -1.33 6.95
CA SER A 55 12.42 -2.28 5.90
C SER A 55 11.28 -2.80 5.03
N SER A 56 10.04 -2.81 5.55
CA SER A 56 8.85 -3.19 4.79
C SER A 56 8.23 -2.04 3.98
N ALA A 57 8.89 -0.88 3.95
CA ALA A 57 8.53 0.21 3.06
C ALA A 57 8.95 -0.11 1.61
N ASN A 58 8.14 0.32 0.64
CA ASN A 58 8.55 0.28 -0.76
C ASN A 58 9.20 1.61 -1.13
N GLU A 59 10.53 1.63 -1.27
CA GLU A 59 11.34 2.82 -1.60
C GLU A 59 10.93 3.45 -2.94
N ASP A 60 10.68 2.64 -3.97
CA ASP A 60 10.32 3.10 -5.32
C ASP A 60 9.01 3.89 -5.36
N LEU A 61 8.10 3.61 -4.42
CA LEU A 61 6.79 4.27 -4.34
C LEU A 61 6.77 5.44 -3.36
N GLN A 62 7.80 5.62 -2.52
CA GLN A 62 7.77 6.65 -1.47
C GLN A 62 7.63 8.06 -2.04
N SER A 63 8.29 8.37 -3.16
CA SER A 63 8.20 9.69 -3.79
C SER A 63 6.76 10.07 -4.11
N MET A 64 6.01 9.16 -4.75
CA MET A 64 4.61 9.39 -5.10
C MET A 64 3.66 9.31 -3.90
N LEU A 65 3.98 8.46 -2.92
CA LEU A 65 3.18 8.32 -1.70
C LEU A 65 3.26 9.56 -0.81
N CYS A 66 4.40 10.26 -0.80
CA CYS A 66 4.58 11.49 -0.04
C CYS A 66 3.71 12.65 -0.56
N GLU A 67 3.35 12.65 -1.83
CA GLU A 67 2.50 13.68 -2.45
C GLU A 67 1.00 13.45 -2.19
N LYS A 68 0.62 12.23 -1.76
CA LYS A 68 -0.77 11.82 -1.57
C LYS A 68 -1.16 11.84 -0.11
N ARG A 69 -2.47 12.01 0.16
CA ARG A 69 -3.03 11.77 1.49
C ARG A 69 -2.89 10.28 1.78
N ARG A 70 -2.12 9.94 2.83
CA ARG A 70 -1.85 8.54 3.17
C ARG A 70 -1.87 8.29 4.66
N VAL A 71 -2.05 7.02 5.00
CA VAL A 71 -1.88 6.49 6.34
C VAL A 71 -1.04 5.23 6.30
N ILE A 72 -0.16 5.05 7.29
CA ILE A 72 0.67 3.85 7.42
C ILE A 72 -0.04 2.87 8.35
N ALA A 73 -0.47 1.72 7.82
CA ALA A 73 -1.02 0.62 8.60
C ALA A 73 0.07 -0.36 8.99
N LEU A 74 0.48 -0.35 10.26
CA LEU A 74 1.45 -1.30 10.83
C LEU A 74 0.75 -2.61 11.18
N ASN A 75 0.73 -3.54 10.23
CA ASN A 75 0.03 -4.81 10.35
C ASN A 75 0.83 -5.86 11.12
N LYS A 76 0.13 -6.88 11.67
CA LYS A 76 0.68 -7.93 12.54
C LYS A 76 1.18 -7.38 13.88
N LYS A 77 0.46 -6.39 14.46
CA LYS A 77 0.83 -5.78 15.74
C LYS A 77 0.98 -6.81 16.88
N ASP A 78 0.25 -7.91 16.79
CA ASP A 78 0.28 -9.05 17.72
C ASP A 78 1.63 -9.78 17.74
N LEU A 79 2.37 -9.74 16.63
CA LEU A 79 3.71 -10.32 16.52
C LEU A 79 4.82 -9.35 16.90
N ALA A 80 4.49 -8.08 17.11
CA ALA A 80 5.45 -7.03 17.43
C ALA A 80 5.52 -6.79 18.94
N ASN A 81 6.72 -6.50 19.44
CA ASN A 81 6.90 -6.15 20.85
C ASN A 81 6.20 -4.80 21.16
N PRO A 82 5.28 -4.73 22.13
CA PRO A 82 4.56 -3.50 22.47
C PRO A 82 5.47 -2.31 22.81
N ASN A 83 6.58 -2.55 23.50
CA ASN A 83 7.53 -1.51 23.88
C ASN A 83 8.22 -0.89 22.65
N ILE A 84 8.52 -1.72 21.65
CA ILE A 84 9.10 -1.27 20.39
C ILE A 84 8.05 -0.56 19.53
N MET A 85 6.79 -1.03 19.57
CA MET A 85 5.68 -0.40 18.86
C MET A 85 5.49 1.07 19.25
N HIS A 86 5.56 1.38 20.54
CA HIS A 86 5.49 2.77 21.01
C HIS A 86 6.64 3.64 20.47
N ARG A 87 7.84 3.07 20.29
CA ARG A 87 8.97 3.79 19.67
C ARG A 87 8.70 4.05 18.20
N TRP A 88 8.16 3.08 17.47
CA TRP A 88 7.79 3.27 16.07
C TRP A 88 6.72 4.34 15.89
N ILE A 89 5.67 4.33 16.71
CA ILE A 89 4.62 5.36 16.65
C ILE A 89 5.22 6.75 16.89
N ARG A 90 6.09 6.90 17.90
CA ARG A 90 6.78 8.17 18.17
C ARG A 90 7.66 8.61 16.99
N TYR A 91 8.39 7.68 16.40
CA TYR A 91 9.25 7.94 15.24
C TYR A 91 8.43 8.46 14.04
N PHE A 92 7.35 7.76 13.67
CA PHE A 92 6.52 8.19 12.54
C PHE A 92 5.84 9.53 12.82
N ASN A 93 5.36 9.76 14.05
CA ASN A 93 4.81 11.05 14.45
C ASN A 93 5.85 12.19 14.36
N SER A 94 7.11 11.95 14.76
CA SER A 94 8.18 12.94 14.60
C SER A 94 8.50 13.25 13.13
N CYS A 95 8.29 12.27 12.24
CA CYS A 95 8.42 12.42 10.80
C CYS A 95 7.16 13.01 10.13
N LYS A 96 6.16 13.45 10.91
CA LYS A 96 4.85 13.92 10.43
C LYS A 96 4.12 12.88 9.55
N GLN A 97 4.35 11.60 9.82
CA GLN A 97 3.69 10.48 9.16
C GLN A 97 2.74 9.82 10.16
N GLU A 98 1.47 9.71 9.79
CA GLU A 98 0.49 9.03 10.64
C GLU A 98 0.58 7.52 10.45
N CYS A 99 0.77 6.81 11.55
CA CYS A 99 0.81 5.35 11.56
C CYS A 99 -0.16 4.77 12.60
N PHE A 100 -0.78 3.65 12.25
CA PHE A 100 -1.70 2.93 13.14
C PHE A 100 -1.31 1.45 13.24
N PRO A 101 -1.08 0.93 14.46
CA PRO A 101 -0.89 -0.49 14.68
C PRO A 101 -2.20 -1.25 14.54
N ILE A 102 -2.23 -2.19 13.60
CA ILE A 102 -3.40 -3.02 13.32
C ILE A 102 -3.05 -4.50 13.36
N ASN A 103 -4.09 -5.32 13.57
CA ASN A 103 -4.06 -6.72 13.20
C ASN A 103 -5.13 -6.90 12.14
N ALA A 104 -4.74 -7.22 10.91
CA ALA A 104 -5.66 -7.41 9.79
C ALA A 104 -6.71 -8.50 10.06
N HIS A 105 -6.39 -9.53 10.85
CA HIS A 105 -7.34 -10.58 11.22
C HIS A 105 -8.34 -10.15 12.31
N SER A 106 -8.07 -9.04 12.99
CA SER A 106 -8.94 -8.50 14.04
C SER A 106 -9.92 -7.49 13.45
N ARG A 107 -11.19 -7.89 13.33
CA ARG A 107 -12.28 -7.03 12.83
C ARG A 107 -12.35 -5.68 13.56
N SER A 108 -12.23 -5.67 14.89
CA SER A 108 -12.25 -4.44 15.69
C SER A 108 -11.05 -3.53 15.42
N SER A 109 -9.89 -4.09 15.10
CA SER A 109 -8.71 -3.31 14.73
C SER A 109 -8.85 -2.70 13.32
N VAL A 110 -9.44 -3.44 12.37
CA VAL A 110 -9.70 -2.95 11.01
C VAL A 110 -10.80 -1.89 11.02
N GLN A 111 -11.86 -2.07 11.80
CA GLN A 111 -12.93 -1.06 11.94
C GLN A 111 -12.36 0.29 12.41
N LYS A 112 -11.52 0.28 13.46
CA LYS A 112 -10.87 1.51 13.95
C LYS A 112 -10.04 2.22 12.87
N LEU A 113 -9.33 1.45 12.03
CA LEU A 113 -8.61 2.03 10.90
C LEU A 113 -9.57 2.68 9.91
N LEU A 114 -10.67 1.99 9.56
CA LEU A 114 -11.68 2.53 8.65
C LEU A 114 -12.33 3.79 9.19
N ASP A 115 -12.66 3.84 10.48
CA ASP A 115 -13.26 5.04 11.11
C ASP A 115 -12.33 6.26 11.02
N ILE A 116 -11.01 6.05 11.18
CA ILE A 116 -10.00 7.10 11.03
C ILE A 116 -9.88 7.55 9.57
N VAL A 117 -9.91 6.60 8.63
CA VAL A 117 -9.86 6.90 7.20
C VAL A 117 -11.11 7.67 6.77
N GLU A 118 -12.30 7.24 7.23
CA GLU A 118 -13.58 7.91 6.99
C GLU A 118 -13.57 9.32 7.57
N PHE A 119 -13.07 9.50 8.79
CA PHE A 119 -12.90 10.82 9.41
C PHE A 119 -12.01 11.75 8.57
N LYS A 120 -10.89 11.24 8.06
CA LYS A 120 -9.97 12.01 7.20
C LYS A 120 -10.52 12.32 5.83
N LEU A 121 -11.39 11.47 5.32
CA LEU A 121 -12.01 11.62 4.02
C LEU A 121 -13.29 12.46 4.09
N LYS A 122 -13.89 12.66 5.26
CA LYS A 122 -15.11 13.45 5.45
C LYS A 122 -15.04 14.86 4.86
N GLU A 123 -13.88 15.51 4.94
CA GLU A 123 -13.66 16.84 4.34
C GLU A 123 -13.57 16.82 2.80
N VAL A 124 -13.30 15.66 2.20
CA VAL A 124 -13.13 15.45 0.76
C VAL A 124 -14.44 14.94 0.12
N ILE A 125 -15.20 14.10 0.84
CA ILE A 125 -16.50 13.54 0.41
C ILE A 125 -17.50 14.63 0.05
N THR A 126 -17.45 15.80 0.69
CA THR A 126 -18.33 16.92 0.37
C THR A 126 -18.16 17.47 -1.05
N ARG A 127 -17.06 17.14 -1.74
CA ARG A 127 -16.77 17.62 -3.10
C ARG A 127 -17.02 16.56 -4.17
N GLU A 128 -16.76 15.29 -3.87
CA GLU A 128 -16.82 14.18 -4.83
C GLU A 128 -17.67 13.03 -4.27
N PRO A 129 -18.66 12.52 -5.03
CA PRO A 129 -19.59 11.49 -4.53
C PRO A 129 -18.96 10.11 -4.38
N THR A 130 -17.80 9.87 -5.00
CA THR A 130 -17.07 8.60 -4.95
C THR A 130 -15.59 8.85 -4.68
N LEU A 131 -15.08 8.35 -3.56
CA LEU A 131 -13.67 8.41 -3.24
C LEU A 131 -12.96 7.09 -3.48
N LEU A 132 -11.77 7.17 -4.05
CA LEU A 132 -10.92 6.03 -4.38
C LEU A 132 -9.83 5.81 -3.34
N VAL A 133 -9.98 4.74 -2.55
CA VAL A 133 -8.97 4.32 -1.58
C VAL A 133 -8.11 3.18 -2.12
N MET A 134 -6.79 3.35 -2.13
CA MET A 134 -5.84 2.34 -2.58
C MET A 134 -5.07 1.72 -1.41
N VAL A 135 -4.93 0.39 -1.40
CA VAL A 135 -4.09 -0.33 -0.44
C VAL A 135 -2.77 -0.75 -1.12
N VAL A 136 -1.64 -0.34 -0.55
CA VAL A 136 -0.29 -0.54 -1.13
C VAL A 136 0.66 -1.15 -0.09
N GLY A 137 1.65 -1.93 -0.53
CA GLY A 137 2.69 -2.48 0.35
C GLY A 137 3.46 -3.63 -0.28
N VAL A 138 4.64 -3.95 0.28
CA VAL A 138 5.50 -5.05 -0.22
C VAL A 138 4.82 -6.43 -0.08
N PRO A 139 5.27 -7.49 -0.78
CA PRO A 139 4.68 -8.82 -0.63
C PRO A 139 4.62 -9.30 0.82
N ASN A 140 3.67 -10.17 1.17
CA ASN A 140 3.55 -10.82 2.49
C ASN A 140 3.31 -9.92 3.74
N VAL A 141 3.13 -8.61 3.59
CA VAL A 141 2.76 -7.73 4.72
C VAL A 141 1.31 -7.91 5.20
N GLY A 142 0.48 -8.64 4.46
CA GLY A 142 -0.91 -8.92 4.82
C GLY A 142 -1.95 -7.99 4.18
N LYS A 143 -1.66 -7.43 2.99
CA LYS A 143 -2.62 -6.61 2.21
C LYS A 143 -3.92 -7.35 1.94
N SER A 144 -3.84 -8.59 1.48
CA SER A 144 -5.04 -9.41 1.19
C SER A 144 -5.84 -9.72 2.44
N ALA A 145 -5.20 -9.97 3.58
CA ALA A 145 -5.90 -10.15 4.84
C ALA A 145 -6.67 -8.88 5.23
N LEU A 146 -6.04 -7.70 5.10
CA LEU A 146 -6.69 -6.42 5.36
C LEU A 146 -7.90 -6.20 4.43
N ILE A 147 -7.71 -6.41 3.13
CA ILE A 147 -8.78 -6.29 2.12
C ILE A 147 -9.94 -7.22 2.43
N ASN A 148 -9.68 -8.49 2.74
CA ASN A 148 -10.72 -9.47 3.05
C ASN A 148 -11.51 -9.06 4.31
N SER A 149 -10.83 -8.54 5.33
CA SER A 149 -11.52 -8.06 6.53
C SER A 149 -12.33 -6.80 6.29
N ILE A 150 -11.86 -5.88 5.44
CA ILE A 150 -12.66 -4.72 5.00
C ILE A 150 -13.91 -5.20 4.25
N HIS A 151 -13.75 -6.16 3.33
CA HIS A 151 -14.87 -6.74 2.60
C HIS A 151 -15.92 -7.35 3.54
N GLN A 152 -15.51 -8.17 4.50
CA GLN A 152 -16.41 -8.76 5.49
C GLN A 152 -17.14 -7.70 6.34
N ILE A 153 -16.46 -6.60 6.70
CA ILE A 153 -17.08 -5.48 7.40
C ILE A 153 -18.11 -4.80 6.49
N ALA A 154 -17.77 -4.53 5.24
CA ALA A 154 -18.66 -3.89 4.27
C ALA A 154 -19.92 -4.74 4.01
N SER A 155 -19.78 -6.04 3.74
CA SER A 155 -20.91 -6.95 3.51
C SER A 155 -21.86 -7.02 4.72
N SER A 156 -21.32 -6.90 5.94
CA SER A 156 -22.16 -6.87 7.15
C SER A 156 -22.84 -5.52 7.42
N ARG A 157 -22.32 -4.42 6.85
CA ARG A 157 -22.87 -3.07 7.00
C ARG A 157 -23.95 -2.79 5.95
N PHE A 158 -23.84 -3.41 4.78
CA PHE A 158 -24.79 -3.31 3.66
C PHE A 158 -25.18 -4.71 3.15
N PRO A 159 -26.06 -5.43 3.88
CA PRO A 159 -26.54 -6.73 3.42
C PRO A 159 -27.48 -6.54 2.21
N GLY A 160 -27.02 -6.90 1.01
CA GLY A 160 -27.87 -6.97 -0.19
C GLY A 160 -27.42 -6.20 -1.44
N GLU A 161 -26.23 -5.58 -1.45
CA GLU A 161 -25.63 -5.02 -2.67
C GLU A 161 -24.58 -6.00 -3.22
N ASP A 162 -24.92 -6.66 -4.33
CA ASP A 162 -24.06 -7.63 -5.01
C ASP A 162 -22.75 -7.01 -5.54
N GLU A 163 -21.76 -7.86 -5.77
CA GLU A 163 -20.33 -7.56 -6.03
C GLU A 163 -20.00 -6.67 -7.26
N GLU A 164 -20.98 -6.06 -7.91
CA GLU A 164 -20.82 -5.14 -9.04
C GLU A 164 -21.49 -3.79 -8.76
N GLY A 165 -20.75 -2.88 -8.13
CA GLY A 165 -21.08 -1.44 -8.11
C GLY A 165 -21.41 -0.88 -6.73
N TYR A 166 -20.39 -0.38 -6.03
CA TYR A 166 -20.60 0.52 -4.89
C TYR A 166 -21.05 1.89 -5.41
N SER A 167 -22.38 2.07 -5.50
CA SER A 167 -23.03 3.37 -5.64
C SER A 167 -23.37 3.90 -4.25
N GLY A 168 -22.49 4.74 -3.69
CA GLY A 168 -22.76 5.48 -2.46
C GLY A 168 -21.52 5.68 -1.59
N ALA A 169 -20.91 6.86 -1.70
CA ALA A 169 -19.87 7.44 -0.83
C ALA A 169 -18.43 6.85 -0.86
N PHE A 170 -18.20 5.55 -1.11
CA PHE A 170 -16.84 5.01 -1.20
C PHE A 170 -16.70 3.91 -2.26
N ALA A 171 -16.03 4.22 -3.37
CA ALA A 171 -15.66 3.23 -4.38
C ALA A 171 -14.27 2.68 -4.05
N TRP A 172 -14.20 1.49 -3.44
CA TRP A 172 -12.93 0.80 -3.23
C TRP A 172 -12.45 0.21 -4.57
N CYS A 173 -11.50 0.86 -5.24
CA CYS A 173 -10.83 0.23 -6.39
C CYS A 173 -9.81 -0.77 -5.86
N TYR A 174 -10.27 -2.02 -5.77
CA TYR A 174 -9.41 -3.16 -5.56
C TYR A 174 -8.57 -3.36 -6.81
N SER A 175 -7.27 -3.08 -6.69
CA SER A 175 -6.31 -3.69 -7.58
C SER A 175 -6.14 -5.15 -7.19
N ARG A 176 -6.97 -6.01 -7.78
CA ARG A 176 -6.79 -7.47 -7.84
C ARG A 176 -5.56 -7.85 -8.71
N TYR A 177 -4.54 -6.99 -8.76
CA TYR A 177 -3.27 -7.28 -9.42
C TYR A 177 -2.25 -7.72 -8.39
N CYS A 178 -2.20 -9.04 -8.27
CA CYS A 178 -1.00 -9.86 -8.18
C CYS A 178 0.05 -9.48 -7.12
N TRP A 179 -0.02 -10.25 -6.04
CA TRP A 179 1.10 -11.08 -5.59
C TRP A 179 2.05 -11.52 -6.73
N ILE A 180 3.34 -11.43 -6.45
CA ILE A 180 4.24 -12.58 -6.64
C ILE A 180 4.43 -13.16 -5.23
#